data_AF-A0A3D2JCF7-F1
#
_entry.id   AF-A0A3D2JCF7-F1
#
_cell.length_a   1.000
_cell.length_b   1.000
_cell.length_c   1.000
_cell.angle_alpha   90.00
_cell.angle_beta   90.00
_cell.angle_gamma   90.00
#
_symmetry.space_group_name_H-M   'P 1'
#
loop_
_entity.id
_entity.type
_entity.pdbx_description
1 polymer ?
#
loop_
_entity_poly.entity_id
_entity_poly.type
_entity_poly.pdbx_seq_one_letter_code
_entity_poly.pdbx_strand_id
1 'polypeptide(L)'
;MIPGFHGVDLIVILVVALLIFGPKRLPEMGSAIGKSIKEFKKGMNELTAGKDKEEPQAPAVSNFDAIERENASRRIVTETPVETSSVSETHVE
;
A
#
# COMPACT_ATOMS: atom_id res chain seq x y z
N MET A 1 -17.63 18.36 -35.07
CA MET A 1 -17.62 17.97 -33.64
C MET A 1 -16.93 16.62 -33.54
N ILE A 2 -15.63 16.59 -33.22
CA ILE A 2 -14.90 15.33 -33.03
C ILE A 2 -14.74 15.13 -31.52
N PRO A 3 -15.52 14.23 -30.89
CA PRO A 3 -15.36 13.92 -29.48
C PRO A 3 -14.08 13.10 -29.30
N GLY A 4 -13.06 13.67 -28.63
CA GLY A 4 -11.84 12.95 -28.27
C GLY A 4 -10.52 13.72 -28.43
N PHE A 5 -10.53 14.93 -29.00
CA PHE A 5 -9.28 15.65 -29.28
C PHE A 5 -8.59 16.26 -28.03
N HIS A 6 -9.30 16.36 -26.90
CA HIS A 6 -8.77 16.97 -25.67
C HIS A 6 -7.49 16.31 -25.13
N GLY A 7 -7.29 15.01 -25.38
CA GLY A 7 -6.07 14.31 -24.93
C GLY A 7 -4.82 14.76 -25.69
N VAL A 8 -4.95 15.02 -26.99
CA VAL A 8 -3.85 15.48 -27.82
C VAL A 8 -3.50 16.93 -27.47
N ASP A 9 -4.51 17.77 -27.22
CA ASP A 9 -4.31 19.17 -26.81
C ASP A 9 -3.46 19.27 -25.53
N LEU A 10 -3.74 18.43 -24.52
CA LEU A 10 -2.95 18.41 -23.28
C LEU A 10 -1.52 17.91 -23.51
N ILE A 11 -1.33 16.93 -24.39
CA ILE A 11 -0.01 16.43 -24.78
C ILE A 11 0.82 17.52 -25.46
N VAL A 12 0.23 18.30 -26.36
CA VAL A 12 0.94 19.39 -27.05
C VAL A 12 1.42 20.44 -26.05
N ILE A 13 0.57 20.85 -25.11
CA ILE A 13 0.93 21.79 -24.05
C ILE A 13 2.04 21.21 -23.16
N LEU A 14 1.95 19.93 -22.80
CA LEU A 14 2.97 19.24 -22.02
C LEU A 14 4.32 19.25 -22.74
N VAL A 15 4.35 18.99 -24.05
CA VAL A 15 5.59 19.02 -24.86
C VAL A 15 6.21 20.43 -24.88
N VAL A 16 5.41 21.48 -25.05
CA VAL A 16 5.92 22.86 -25.00
C VAL A 16 6.46 23.19 -23.61
N ALA A 17 5.75 22.79 -22.54
CA ALA A 17 6.23 22.95 -21.17
C ALA A 17 7.53 22.16 -20.91
N LEU A 18 7.64 20.95 -21.45
CA LEU A 18 8.85 20.12 -21.39
C LEU A 18 10.03 20.74 -22.13
N LEU A 19 9.82 21.51 -23.19
CA LEU A 19 10.90 22.24 -23.88
C LEU A 19 11.41 23.42 -23.04
N ILE A 20 10.51 24.13 -22.35
CA ILE A 20 10.86 25.29 -21.52
C ILE A 20 11.49 24.84 -20.19
N PHE A 21 10.83 23.93 -19.49
CA PHE A 21 11.23 23.47 -18.15
C PHE A 21 12.18 22.28 -18.20
N GLY A 22 12.10 21.42 -19.22
CA GLY A 22 12.87 20.18 -19.31
C GLY A 22 12.15 18.96 -18.70
N PRO A 23 12.33 17.75 -19.27
CA PRO A 23 11.71 16.50 -18.77
C PRO A 23 12.14 16.11 -17.37
N LYS A 24 13.28 16.61 -16.90
CA LYS A 24 13.80 16.32 -15.55
C LYS A 24 13.21 17.24 -14.47
N ARG A 25 12.81 18.47 -14.82
CA ARG A 25 12.34 19.48 -13.85
C ARG A 25 10.87 19.32 -13.47
N LEU A 26 10.01 18.91 -14.41
CA LEU A 26 8.59 18.63 -14.12
C LEU A 26 8.39 17.59 -13.00
N PRO A 27 9.01 16.40 -13.04
CA PRO A 27 8.85 15.41 -11.98
C PRO A 27 9.53 15.83 -10.67
N GLU A 28 10.66 16.55 -10.74
CA GLU A 28 11.38 17.09 -9.58
C GLU A 28 10.50 18.07 -8.80
N MET A 29 9.92 19.06 -9.48
CA MET A 29 9.00 20.04 -8.87
C MET A 29 7.66 19.40 -8.48
N GLY A 30 7.11 18.52 -9.32
CA GLY A 30 5.87 17.80 -9.05
C GLY A 30 5.95 16.90 -7.82
N SER A 31 7.10 16.27 -7.57
CA SER A 31 7.31 15.44 -6.37
C SER A 31 7.30 16.27 -5.08
N ALA A 32 7.88 17.47 -5.10
CA ALA A 32 7.86 18.38 -3.95
C ALA A 32 6.43 18.89 -3.68
N ILE A 33 5.77 19.38 -4.72
CA ILE A 33 4.38 19.86 -4.66
C ILE A 33 3.42 18.74 -4.22
N GLY A 34 3.61 17.52 -4.76
CA GLY A 34 2.80 16.35 -4.43
C GLY A 34 2.90 15.94 -2.96
N LYS A 35 4.10 16.02 -2.37
CA LYS A 35 4.28 15.80 -0.92
C LYS A 35 3.53 16.86 -0.10
N SER A 36 3.65 18.14 -0.46
CA SER A 36 2.93 19.22 0.23
C SER A 36 1.41 19.04 0.15
N ILE A 37 0.87 18.68 -1.02
CA ILE A 37 -0.55 18.40 -1.21
C ILE A 37 -1.01 17.16 -0.44
N LYS A 38 -0.17 16.12 -0.33
CA LYS A 38 -0.47 14.92 0.45
C LYS A 38 -0.63 15.25 1.94
N GLU A 39 0.34 15.97 2.51
CA GLU A 39 0.28 16.40 3.91
C GLU A 39 -0.85 17.40 4.15
N PHE A 40 -1.09 18.32 3.22
CA PHE A 40 -2.22 19.24 3.26
C PHE A 40 -3.56 18.49 3.26
N LYS A 41 -3.72 17.49 2.40
CA LYS A 41 -4.94 16.67 2.36
C LYS A 41 -5.11 15.84 3.63
N LYS A 42 -4.02 15.34 4.21
CA LYS A 42 -4.04 14.63 5.49
C LYS A 42 -4.53 15.54 6.62
N GLY A 43 -3.93 16.73 6.77
CA GLY A 43 -4.38 17.71 7.75
C GLY A 43 -5.81 18.18 7.52
N MET A 44 -6.20 18.41 6.26
CA MET A 44 -7.59 18.77 5.91
C MET A 44 -8.58 17.65 6.26
N ASN A 45 -8.20 16.40 6.04
CA ASN A 45 -8.99 15.24 6.44
C ASN A 45 -9.09 15.15 7.97
N GLU A 46 -8.03 15.37 8.74
CA GLU A 46 -8.10 15.34 10.20
C GLU A 46 -9.04 16.44 10.74
N LEU A 47 -9.03 17.62 10.13
CA LEU A 47 -9.92 18.74 10.48
C LEU A 47 -11.38 18.48 10.08
N THR A 48 -11.61 17.80 8.96
CA THR A 48 -12.97 17.52 8.44
C THR A 48 -13.56 16.21 8.98
N ALA A 49 -12.72 15.20 9.23
CA ALA A 49 -13.09 13.87 9.74
C ALA A 49 -13.38 13.86 11.24
N GLY A 50 -13.17 14.98 11.95
CA GLY A 50 -13.71 15.23 13.29
C GLY A 50 -15.25 15.15 13.38
N LYS A 51 -15.96 14.78 12.31
CA LYS A 51 -17.39 14.51 12.34
C LYS A 51 -17.84 13.08 12.01
N ASP A 52 -17.09 12.26 11.29
CA ASP A 52 -17.55 10.90 10.98
C ASP A 52 -16.39 10.02 10.43
N LYS A 53 -16.12 8.91 11.15
CA LYS A 53 -15.52 7.63 10.71
C LYS A 53 -14.01 7.41 10.90
N GLU A 54 -13.75 6.35 11.67
CA GLU A 54 -12.50 5.58 11.76
C GLU A 54 -12.06 5.00 10.40
N GLU A 55 -10.74 4.83 10.31
CA GLU A 55 -9.88 4.49 9.17
C GLU A 55 -10.21 3.17 8.45
N PRO A 56 -9.83 3.01 7.17
CA PRO A 56 -8.54 2.34 6.91
C PRO A 56 -7.83 2.80 5.62
N GLN A 57 -6.58 3.26 5.70
CA GLN A 57 -5.68 3.32 4.55
C GLN A 57 -4.46 2.43 4.80
N ALA A 58 -4.67 1.13 4.58
CA ALA A 58 -3.68 0.05 4.67
C ALA A 58 -2.77 -0.01 3.39
N PRO A 59 -1.75 -0.90 3.33
CA PRO A 59 -0.33 -0.56 3.24
C PRO A 59 0.28 -0.84 1.86
N ALA A 60 1.38 -0.16 1.50
CA ALA A 60 2.22 -0.61 0.40
C ALA A 60 3.70 -0.26 0.64
N VAL A 61 4.51 -1.32 0.72
CA VAL A 61 5.98 -1.41 0.76
C VAL A 61 6.66 -1.42 2.13
N SER A 62 6.28 -2.36 2.98
CA SER A 62 7.25 -3.00 3.86
C SER A 62 6.88 -4.47 4.02
N ASN A 63 7.86 -5.36 3.91
CA ASN A 63 7.82 -6.77 4.33
C ASN A 63 7.58 -7.80 3.22
N PHE A 64 8.45 -7.82 2.19
CA PHE A 64 8.77 -9.10 1.53
C PHE A 64 9.73 -9.94 2.41
N ASP A 65 10.50 -9.28 3.28
CA ASP A 65 11.55 -9.91 4.10
C ASP A 65 11.04 -10.51 5.44
N ALA A 66 9.80 -10.23 5.86
CA ALA A 66 9.27 -10.70 7.14
C ALA A 66 8.63 -12.10 7.05
N ILE A 67 8.18 -12.53 5.88
CA ILE A 67 7.44 -13.79 5.69
C ILE A 67 8.38 -15.01 5.83
N GLU A 68 9.67 -14.86 5.53
CA GLU A 68 10.65 -15.95 5.62
C GLU A 68 11.10 -16.25 7.08
N ARG A 69 11.10 -15.24 7.96
CA ARG A 69 11.68 -15.39 9.31
C ARG A 69 10.76 -16.07 10.31
N GLU A 70 9.45 -16.03 10.08
CA GLU A 70 8.46 -16.64 10.99
C GLU A 70 8.44 -18.18 10.89
N ASN A 71 8.73 -18.75 9.71
CA ASN A 71 8.68 -20.20 9.49
C ASN A 71 9.99 -20.92 9.88
N ALA A 72 11.12 -20.20 9.97
CA ALA A 72 12.42 -20.80 10.32
C ALA A 72 12.56 -21.14 11.83
N SER A 73 11.77 -20.52 12.71
CA SER A 73 11.86 -20.74 14.16
C SER A 73 10.92 -21.81 14.73
N ARG A 74 10.12 -22.50 13.90
CA ARG A 74 9.19 -23.57 14.33
C ARG A 74 9.72 -25.01 14.15
N ARG A 75 11.04 -25.24 14.09
CA ARG A 75 11.61 -26.60 13.95
C ARG A 75 12.53 -27.04 15.09
N ILE A 76 12.55 -26.35 16.21
CA ILE A 76 13.32 -26.77 17.38
C ILE A 76 12.41 -26.55 18.60
N VAL A 77 12.25 -27.57 19.45
CA VAL A 77 11.47 -27.60 20.71
C VAL A 77 10.01 -28.09 20.60
N THR A 78 9.87 -29.41 20.57
CA THR A 78 8.80 -30.21 21.21
C THR A 78 9.31 -31.66 21.11
N GLU A 79 10.19 -32.12 21.99
CA GLU A 79 9.92 -32.57 23.36
C GLU A 79 8.68 -33.49 23.44
N THR A 80 8.92 -34.79 23.19
CA THR A 80 8.25 -35.92 23.87
C THR A 80 8.62 -35.80 25.36
N PRO A 81 7.75 -35.93 26.40
CA PRO A 81 6.90 -37.13 26.65
C PRO A 81 5.58 -36.95 27.49
N VAL A 82 4.67 -37.94 27.39
CA VAL A 82 3.78 -38.50 28.45
C VAL A 82 2.64 -37.64 29.06
N GLU A 83 1.39 -38.05 28.78
CA GLU A 83 0.28 -38.40 29.73
C GLU A 83 -0.99 -38.60 28.87
N THR A 84 -1.41 -39.84 28.57
CA THR A 84 -2.36 -40.72 29.29
C THR A 84 -3.79 -40.17 29.48
N SER A 85 -4.73 -41.06 29.12
CA SER A 85 -6.19 -41.02 29.39
C SER A 85 -6.99 -40.17 28.38
N SER A 86 -8.10 -40.61 27.79
CA SER A 86 -8.91 -41.83 27.93
C SER A 86 -10.00 -41.83 26.83
N VAL A 87 -10.59 -43.01 26.54
CA VAL A 87 -11.98 -43.23 26.04
C VAL A 87 -12.17 -42.96 24.52
N SER A 88 -12.04 -43.99 23.67
CA SER A 88 -13.10 -44.89 23.13
C SER A 88 -14.01 -44.17 22.11
N GLU A 89 -14.16 -44.62 20.86
CA GLU A 89 -14.93 -45.80 20.36
C GLU A 89 -14.44 -46.10 18.91
N THR A 90 -14.02 -47.30 18.54
CA THR A 90 -14.80 -48.44 17.97
C THR A 90 -15.79 -48.10 16.85
N HIS A 91 -15.42 -48.36 15.59
CA HIS A 91 -16.20 -49.05 14.52
C HIS A 91 -15.34 -49.05 13.22
N VAL A 92 -14.72 -50.15 12.77
CA VAL A 92 -15.25 -51.26 11.94
C VAL A 92 -16.00 -50.77 10.70
N GLU A 93 -15.38 -50.85 9.51
CA GLU A 93 -15.53 -51.90 8.50
C GLU A 93 -14.44 -51.74 7.43
#